data_AF-A0A075I3U7-F1
#
_entry.id   AF-A0A075I3U7-F1
#
_cell.length_a   1.000
_cell.length_b   1.000
_cell.length_c   1.000
_cell.angle_alpha   90.00
_cell.angle_beta   90.00
_cell.angle_gamma   90.00
#
_symmetry.space_group_name_H-M   'P 1'
#
loop_
_entity.id
_entity.type
_entity.pdbx_description
1 polymer ?
#
loop_
_entity_poly.entity_id
_entity_poly.type
_entity_poly.pdbx_seq_one_letter_code
_entity_poly.pdbx_strand_id
1 'polypeptide(L)'
;MNRSIYALSTLALCMAMSTLVVPVLAYSGLGATDGITLEEHLELATRKVEKAEANPATGSGTPYLSADGVLGASIIAGAIFGGIATALFMRGRSGRYAAYGRG
;
A
#
# COMPACT_ATOMS: atom_id res chain seq x y z
N MET A 1 20.60 -7.83 22.52
CA MET A 1 19.54 -7.28 21.64
C MET A 1 20.05 -7.33 20.20
N ASN A 2 19.31 -7.96 19.29
CA ASN A 2 19.82 -8.36 17.98
C ASN A 2 19.94 -7.16 17.04
N ARG A 3 21.09 -6.99 16.37
CA ARG A 3 21.36 -5.88 15.42
C ARG A 3 20.29 -5.74 14.33
N SER A 4 19.63 -6.83 13.97
CA SER A 4 18.51 -6.87 13.02
C SER A 4 17.26 -6.12 13.50
N ILE A 5 16.98 -6.09 14.81
CA ILE A 5 15.82 -5.38 15.37
C ILE A 5 15.99 -3.87 15.22
N TYR A 6 17.22 -3.37 15.43
CA TYR A 6 17.52 -1.95 15.21
C TYR A 6 17.35 -1.56 13.75
N ALA A 7 17.90 -2.34 12.81
CA ALA A 7 17.76 -2.07 11.38
C ALA A 7 16.29 -2.05 10.92
N LEU A 8 15.49 -3.01 11.38
CA LEU A 8 14.05 -3.05 11.10
C LEU A 8 13.30 -1.87 11.71
N SER A 9 13.61 -1.49 12.95
CA SER A 9 12.99 -0.35 13.62
C SER A 9 13.30 0.99 12.94
N THR A 10 14.55 1.18 12.48
CA THR A 10 14.96 2.39 11.78
C THR A 10 14.29 2.49 10.41
N LEU A 11 14.19 1.38 9.66
CA LEU A 11 13.48 1.34 8.39
C LEU A 11 11.99 1.65 8.56
N ALA A 12 11.34 1.06 9.57
CA ALA A 12 9.95 1.31 9.87
C ALA A 12 9.70 2.78 10.23
N LEU A 13 10.59 3.39 11.01
CA LEU A 13 10.52 4.81 11.35
C LEU A 13 10.67 5.70 10.11
N CYS A 14 11.64 5.41 9.23
CA CYS A 14 11.82 6.17 7.98
C CYS A 14 10.59 6.09 7.07
N MET A 15 9.96 4.91 6.96
CA MET A 15 8.74 4.72 6.17
C MET A 15 7.52 5.39 6.80
N ALA A 16 7.42 5.41 8.13
CA ALA A 16 6.36 6.16 8.81
C ALA A 16 6.51 7.67 8.58
N MET A 17 7.74 8.20 8.71
CA MET A 17 8.01 9.63 8.54
C MET A 17 7.75 10.10 7.10
N SER A 18 8.07 9.30 6.07
CA SER A 18 7.84 9.70 4.68
C SER A 18 6.35 9.89 4.34
N THR A 19 5.45 9.15 4.99
CA THR A 19 4.00 9.30 4.77
C THR A 19 3.40 10.59 5.36
N LEU A 20 4.06 11.18 6.37
CA LEU A 20 3.57 12.38 7.05
C LEU A 20 4.05 13.68 6.41
N VAL A 21 5.16 13.67 5.67
CA VAL A 21 5.76 14.88 5.08
C VAL A 21 4.84 15.50 4.02
N VAL A 22 4.24 14.68 3.14
CA VAL A 22 3.41 15.17 2.04
C VAL A 22 2.18 15.96 2.52
N PRO A 23 1.35 15.46 3.46
CA PRO A 23 0.21 16.23 3.93
C PRO A 23 0.63 17.48 4.71
N VAL A 24 1.69 17.42 5.52
CA VAL A 24 2.16 18.59 6.29
C VAL A 24 2.57 19.74 5.36
N LEU A 25 3.31 19.45 4.28
CA LEU A 25 3.70 20.49 3.32
C LEU A 25 2.55 20.96 2.42
N ALA A 26 1.55 20.11 2.17
CA ALA A 26 0.40 20.49 1.37
C ALA A 26 -0.52 21.49 2.09
N TYR A 27 -0.55 21.48 3.43
CA TYR A 27 -1.45 22.30 4.24
C TYR A 27 -0.75 23.38 5.07
N SER A 28 0.59 23.48 5.05
CA SER A 28 1.35 24.42 5.88
C SER A 28 1.12 25.91 5.58
N GLY A 29 0.46 26.24 4.47
CA GLY A 29 0.19 27.61 4.03
C GLY A 29 -1.27 28.08 4.17
N LEU A 30 -2.16 27.23 4.70
CA LEU A 30 -3.58 27.59 4.87
C LEU A 30 -3.76 28.69 5.92
N GLY A 31 -4.39 29.79 5.51
CA GLY A 31 -4.67 30.93 6.38
C GLY A 31 -3.49 31.89 6.62
N ALA A 32 -2.40 31.76 5.84
CA ALA A 32 -1.35 32.78 5.81
C ALA A 32 -1.86 34.08 5.15
N THR A 33 -1.29 35.24 5.51
CA THR A 33 -1.73 36.56 5.02
C THR A 33 -1.65 36.74 3.50
N ASP A 34 -0.70 36.06 2.85
CA ASP A 34 -0.56 35.95 1.38
C ASP A 34 -0.85 34.51 0.88
N GLY A 35 -1.48 33.70 1.72
CA GLY A 35 -1.83 32.31 1.44
C GLY A 35 -3.23 32.19 0.84
N ILE A 36 -3.46 31.04 0.22
CA ILE A 36 -4.78 30.65 -0.28
C ILE A 36 -5.76 30.50 0.90
N THR A 37 -6.97 31.04 0.73
CA THR A 37 -8.01 31.01 1.75
C THR A 37 -8.62 29.61 1.88
N LEU A 38 -9.33 29.36 2.97
CA LEU A 38 -9.98 28.07 3.20
C LEU A 38 -11.04 27.77 2.13
N GLU A 39 -11.80 28.80 1.74
CA GLU A 39 -12.86 28.73 0.74
C GLU A 39 -12.29 28.40 -0.64
N GLU A 40 -11.20 29.05 -1.04
CA GLU A 40 -10.53 28.80 -2.32
C GLU A 40 -9.88 27.41 -2.35
N HIS A 41 -9.35 26.94 -1.22
CA HIS A 41 -8.86 25.57 -1.07
C HIS A 41 -9.97 24.52 -1.23
N LEU A 42 -11.13 24.74 -0.61
CA LEU A 42 -12.30 23.87 -0.72
C LEU A 42 -12.84 23.85 -2.16
N GLU A 43 -12.92 25.00 -2.83
CA GLU A 43 -13.34 25.07 -4.23
C GLU A 43 -12.38 24.30 -5.15
N LEU A 44 -11.06 24.46 -4.96
CA LEU A 44 -10.06 23.70 -5.71
C LEU A 44 -10.12 22.20 -5.43
N ALA A 45 -10.38 21.79 -4.19
CA ALA A 45 -10.53 20.39 -3.83
C ALA A 45 -11.74 19.76 -4.54
N THR A 46 -12.89 20.43 -4.52
CA THR A 46 -14.11 19.98 -5.22
C THR A 46 -13.87 19.85 -6.73
N ARG A 47 -13.26 20.87 -7.35
CA ARG A 47 -12.94 20.82 -8.79
C ARG A 47 -11.97 19.69 -9.14
N LYS A 48 -11.03 19.33 -8.25
CA LYS A 48 -10.14 18.17 -8.47
C LYS A 48 -10.90 16.85 -8.46
N VAL A 49 -11.88 16.70 -7.56
CA VAL A 49 -12.74 15.51 -7.49
C VAL A 49 -13.61 15.42 -8.75
N GLU A 50 -14.31 16.49 -9.11
CA GLU A 50 -15.15 16.53 -10.33
C GLU A 50 -14.34 16.23 -11.60
N LYS A 51 -13.11 16.75 -11.70
CA LYS A 51 -12.22 16.46 -12.83
C LYS A 51 -11.76 15.01 -12.87
N ALA A 52 -11.53 14.39 -11.72
CA ALA A 52 -11.18 12.98 -11.62
C ALA A 52 -12.37 12.08 -12.00
N GLU A 53 -13.58 12.42 -11.55
CA GLU A 53 -14.81 11.70 -11.90
C GLU A 53 -15.14 11.81 -13.39
N ALA A 54 -14.97 13.00 -13.97
CA ALA A 54 -15.20 13.24 -15.40
C ALA A 54 -14.12 12.61 -16.30
N ASN A 55 -12.95 12.26 -15.75
CA ASN A 55 -11.82 11.70 -16.51
C ASN A 55 -11.27 10.44 -15.82
N PRO A 56 -12.06 9.36 -15.73
CA PRO A 56 -11.69 8.14 -15.00
C PRO A 56 -10.46 7.44 -15.60
N ALA A 57 -10.12 7.74 -16.85
CA ALA A 57 -8.96 7.19 -17.55
C ALA A 57 -7.66 8.01 -17.38
N THR A 58 -7.71 9.19 -16.73
CA THR A 58 -6.60 10.16 -16.72
C THR A 58 -5.98 10.37 -15.33
N GLY A 59 -6.59 9.85 -14.26
CA GLY A 59 -5.96 9.72 -12.94
C GLY A 59 -5.06 8.48 -12.90
N SER A 60 -4.09 8.37 -11.97
CA SER A 60 -3.05 7.31 -11.95
C SER A 60 -3.55 5.85 -11.84
N GLY A 61 -4.85 5.59 -12.01
CA GLY A 61 -5.41 4.31 -12.40
C GLY A 61 -5.36 3.22 -11.33
N THR A 62 -4.84 3.50 -10.14
CA THR A 62 -4.73 2.51 -9.07
C THR A 62 -5.62 2.89 -7.91
N PRO A 63 -6.94 2.60 -7.97
CA PRO A 63 -7.75 2.68 -6.77
C PRO A 63 -7.15 1.69 -5.77
N TYR A 64 -6.76 2.16 -4.58
CA TYR A 64 -6.07 1.28 -3.63
C TYR A 64 -7.05 0.24 -3.05
N LEU A 65 -8.31 0.62 -2.86
CA LEU A 65 -9.34 -0.19 -2.17
C LEU A 65 -10.34 -0.90 -3.11
N SER A 66 -10.21 -0.78 -4.42
CA SER A 66 -11.07 -1.52 -5.36
C SER A 66 -10.58 -2.95 -5.56
N ALA A 67 -11.46 -3.85 -6.01
CA ALA A 67 -11.11 -5.22 -6.36
C ALA A 67 -10.08 -5.28 -7.52
N ASP A 68 -10.24 -4.40 -8.51
CA ASP A 68 -9.27 -4.20 -9.61
C ASP A 68 -8.09 -3.30 -9.21
N GLY A 69 -8.05 -2.93 -7.94
CA GLY A 69 -7.08 -2.03 -7.34
C GLY A 69 -5.83 -2.73 -6.85
N VAL A 70 -4.85 -1.97 -6.36
CA VAL A 70 -3.58 -2.54 -5.89
C VAL A 70 -3.79 -3.50 -4.71
N LEU A 71 -4.64 -3.14 -3.74
CA LEU A 71 -4.94 -4.01 -2.60
C LEU A 71 -5.76 -5.24 -3.02
N GLY A 72 -6.78 -5.04 -3.87
CA GLY A 72 -7.59 -6.14 -4.40
C GLY A 72 -6.76 -7.15 -5.18
N ALA A 73 -5.95 -6.67 -6.13
CA ALA A 73 -5.01 -7.47 -6.89
C ALA A 73 -3.98 -8.19 -5.98
N SER A 74 -3.48 -7.53 -4.93
CA SER A 74 -2.52 -8.12 -3.99
C SER A 74 -3.15 -9.24 -3.14
N ILE A 75 -4.40 -9.08 -2.70
CA ILE A 75 -5.14 -10.10 -1.96
C ILE A 75 -5.41 -11.32 -2.86
N ILE A 76 -5.86 -11.08 -4.10
CA ILE A 76 -6.14 -12.15 -5.07
C ILE A 76 -4.85 -12.91 -5.39
N ALA A 77 -3.75 -12.20 -5.69
CA ALA A 77 -2.46 -12.82 -5.95
C ALA A 77 -1.94 -13.61 -4.73
N GLY A 78 -2.02 -13.02 -3.53
CA GLY A 78 -1.63 -13.67 -2.29
C GLY A 78 -2.43 -14.95 -2.01
N ALA A 79 -3.74 -14.95 -2.30
CA ALA A 79 -4.60 -16.11 -2.14
C ALA A 79 -4.24 -17.24 -3.11
N ILE A 80 -3.97 -16.94 -4.38
CA ILE A 80 -3.61 -17.95 -5.39
C ILE A 80 -2.24 -18.55 -5.08
N PHE A 81 -1.21 -17.70 -4.97
CA PHE A 81 0.16 -18.18 -4.73
C PHE A 81 0.30 -18.78 -3.34
N GLY A 82 -0.31 -18.19 -2.32
CA GLY A 82 -0.35 -18.74 -0.96
C GLY A 82 -1.11 -20.06 -0.88
N GLY A 83 -2.21 -20.19 -1.61
CA GLY A 83 -3.00 -21.43 -1.71
C GLY A 83 -2.22 -22.56 -2.37
N ILE A 84 -1.58 -22.30 -3.51
CA ILE A 84 -0.72 -23.28 -4.20
C ILE A 84 0.47 -23.66 -3.32
N ALA A 85 1.14 -22.68 -2.70
CA ALA A 85 2.27 -22.93 -1.82
C ALA A 85 1.87 -23.80 -0.63
N THR A 86 0.73 -23.52 0.01
CA THR A 86 0.22 -24.31 1.13
C THR A 86 -0.14 -25.74 0.72
N ALA A 87 -0.79 -25.91 -0.44
CA ALA A 87 -1.14 -27.22 -0.96
C ALA A 87 0.11 -28.06 -1.28
N LEU A 88 1.11 -27.47 -1.92
CA LEU A 88 2.38 -28.13 -2.22
C LEU A 88 3.18 -28.42 -0.94
N PHE A 89 3.16 -27.51 0.04
CA PHE A 89 3.83 -27.69 1.32
C PHE A 89 3.22 -28.86 2.12
N MET A 90 1.89 -28.93 2.22
CA MET A 90 1.21 -30.05 2.87
C MET A 90 1.42 -31.37 2.12
N ARG A 91 1.36 -31.34 0.78
CA ARG A 91 1.60 -32.55 -0.04
C ARG A 91 3.04 -33.02 0.04
N GLY A 92 4.02 -32.11 0.06
CA GLY A 92 5.44 -32.41 0.24
C GLY A 92 5.74 -33.06 1.59
N ARG A 93 5.02 -32.69 2.65
CA ARG A 93 5.12 -33.32 3.97
C ARG A 93 4.51 -34.73 4.02
N SER A 94 3.55 -35.04 3.14
CA SER A 94 2.89 -36.36 3.03
C SER A 94 3.49 -37.30 1.97
N GLY A 95 4.44 -36.82 1.15
CA GLY A 95 5.06 -37.60 0.09
C GLY A 95 6.10 -38.60 0.61
N ARG A 96 6.22 -39.74 -0.08
CA ARG A 96 7.12 -40.87 0.21
C ARG A 96 8.62 -40.54 0.40
N TYR A 97 9.04 -39.30 0.20
CA TYR A 97 10.41 -38.83 0.46
C TYR A 97 10.65 -38.36 1.90
N ALA A 98 9.63 -38.38 2.77
CA ALA A 98 9.80 -38.22 4.22
C ALA A 98 10.26 -39.51 4.93
N ALA A 99 10.21 -40.67 4.26
CA ALA A 99 10.80 -41.91 4.76
C ALA A 99 12.28 -41.97 4.38
N TYR A 100 13.11 -41.17 5.06
CA TYR A 100 14.56 -41.29 5.01
C TYR A 100 14.95 -42.66 5.61
N GLY A 101 15.61 -43.53 4.82
CA GLY A 101 16.08 -44.84 5.30
C GLY A 101 15.62 -46.09 4.54
N ARG A 102 15.49 -46.03 3.21
CA ARG A 102 15.50 -47.23 2.35
C ARG A 102 16.57 -47.10 1.28
N GLY A 103 17.79 -47.39 1.70
CA GLY A 103 19.01 -47.62 0.94
C GLY A 103 19.95 -48.35 1.87
#